data_AF-A0A7D5E166-F1
#
_entry.id   AF-A0A7D5E166-F1
#
_cell.length_a   1.000
_cell.length_b   1.000
_cell.length_c   1.000
_cell.angle_alpha   90.00
_cell.angle_beta   90.00
_cell.angle_gamma   90.00
#
_symmetry.space_group_name_H-M   'P 1'
#
loop_
_entity.id
_entity.type
_entity.pdbx_description
1 polymer ?
#
loop_
_entity_poly.entity_id
_entity_poly.type
_entity_poly.pdbx_seq_one_letter_code
_entity_poly.pdbx_strand_id
1 'polypeptide(L)'
;MPTDAPNDDEEESPEPPAELANWVVDPLQSQSIPKLEHVVEYAEELIAYKSRPVSAEADSTDGEAGGSETVETLPQKEQSTQERQRRRKEIETMSKAERIALSDEELRKYGTVEIRKLDCGPGCKQCPHGPYRYCVYRNSKGTVTSKYAGKLGSE
;
A
#
# COMPACT_ATOMS: atom_id res chain seq x y z
N MET A 1 30.93 26.53 51.41
CA MET A 1 30.59 26.84 50.00
C MET A 1 29.82 25.64 49.47
N PRO A 2 28.49 25.73 49.30
CA PRO A 2 27.75 24.68 48.62
C PRO A 2 28.11 24.74 47.13
N THR A 3 28.58 23.62 46.59
CA THR A 3 28.80 23.40 45.16
C THR A 3 27.45 23.27 44.49
N ASP A 4 27.11 24.25 43.66
CA ASP A 4 26.03 24.22 42.69
C ASP A 4 26.44 23.21 41.60
N ALA A 5 25.86 22.01 41.63
CA ALA A 5 25.97 21.06 40.54
C ALA A 5 24.89 21.42 39.50
N PRO A 6 25.22 21.59 38.22
CA PRO A 6 24.20 21.76 37.20
C PRO A 6 23.40 20.45 37.11
N ASN A 7 22.08 20.55 37.26
CA ASN A 7 21.17 19.45 36.97
C ASN A 7 21.16 19.23 35.45
N ASP A 8 22.08 18.41 34.94
CA ASP A 8 22.13 17.87 33.57
C ASP A 8 21.10 16.73 33.38
N ASP A 9 19.87 16.92 33.87
CA ASP A 9 18.73 16.02 33.66
C ASP A 9 17.59 16.79 32.95
N GLU A 10 17.92 17.64 31.98
CA GLU A 10 16.95 18.05 30.98
C GLU A 10 16.70 16.84 30.09
N GLU A 11 15.72 15.99 30.46
CA GLU A 11 15.24 14.90 29.60
C GLU A 11 14.86 15.49 28.23
N GLU A 12 15.79 15.38 27.28
CA GLU A 12 15.70 16.01 25.99
C GLU A 12 14.49 15.44 25.24
N SER A 13 13.55 16.33 24.89
CA SER A 13 12.34 15.93 24.18
C SER A 13 12.72 15.22 22.88
N PRO A 14 12.03 14.13 22.51
CA PRO A 14 12.41 13.35 21.34
C PRO A 14 12.35 14.18 20.06
N GLU A 15 13.35 13.99 19.18
CA GLU A 15 13.37 14.64 17.88
C GLU A 15 12.16 14.23 17.03
N PRO A 16 11.45 15.18 16.39
CA PRO A 16 10.29 14.87 15.59
C PRO A 16 10.68 14.16 14.28
N PRO A 17 9.86 13.23 13.76
CA PRO A 17 10.13 12.55 12.50
C PRO A 17 10.18 13.53 11.30
N ALA A 18 11.27 13.51 10.53
CA ALA A 18 11.48 14.40 9.38
C ALA A 18 10.45 14.27 8.25
N GLU A 19 9.74 13.14 8.18
CA GLU A 19 8.67 12.91 7.20
C GLU A 19 7.36 13.62 7.57
N LEU A 20 7.19 14.05 8.83
CA LEU A 20 6.01 14.76 9.29
C LEU A 20 6.19 16.27 9.11
N ALA A 21 5.13 16.94 8.65
CA ALA A 21 5.13 18.39 8.53
C ALA A 21 5.01 19.06 9.90
N ASN A 22 5.64 20.24 10.06
CA ASN A 22 5.63 20.99 11.33
C ASN A 22 4.21 21.25 11.85
N TRP A 23 3.25 21.55 10.98
CA TRP A 23 1.85 21.76 11.37
C TRP A 23 1.17 20.52 11.98
N VAL A 24 1.77 19.32 11.85
CA VAL A 24 1.35 18.08 12.53
C VAL A 24 2.15 17.89 13.82
N VAL A 25 3.46 18.14 13.77
CA VAL A 25 4.39 17.95 14.90
C VAL A 25 4.04 18.88 16.06
N ASP A 26 3.88 20.18 15.80
CA ASP A 26 3.70 21.18 16.85
C ASP A 26 2.42 20.91 17.67
N PRO A 27 1.25 20.60 17.05
CA PRO A 27 0.07 20.20 17.81
C PRO A 27 0.26 18.93 18.63
N LEU A 28 1.00 17.93 18.14
CA LEU A 28 1.25 16.68 18.87
C LEU A 28 2.08 16.92 20.13
N GLN A 29 3.17 17.69 20.02
CA GLN A 29 4.03 18.02 21.17
C GLN A 29 3.30 18.80 22.27
N SER A 30 2.26 19.57 21.90
CA SER A 30 1.43 20.31 22.86
C SER A 30 0.37 19.46 23.59
N GLN A 31 0.16 18.20 23.20
CA GLN A 31 -0.89 17.36 23.79
C GLN A 31 -0.47 16.72 25.11
N SER A 32 -1.46 16.49 25.98
CA SER A 32 -1.31 15.65 27.18
C SER A 32 -1.25 14.17 26.82
N ILE A 33 -0.61 13.36 27.67
CA ILE A 33 -0.49 11.90 27.50
C ILE A 33 -1.82 11.20 27.11
N PRO A 34 -2.97 11.41 27.78
CA PRO A 34 -4.21 10.72 27.42
C PRO A 34 -4.72 11.04 26.00
N LYS A 35 -4.43 12.25 25.52
CA LYS A 35 -4.82 12.66 24.16
C LYS A 35 -3.87 12.05 23.13
N LEU A 36 -2.59 11.92 23.45
CA LEU A 36 -1.63 11.22 22.60
C LEU A 36 -1.98 9.73 22.46
N GLU A 37 -2.42 9.08 23.54
CA GLU A 37 -2.92 7.70 23.49
C GLU A 37 -4.11 7.55 22.52
N HIS A 38 -5.09 8.45 22.58
CA HIS A 38 -6.21 8.45 21.63
C HIS A 38 -5.78 8.77 20.18
N VAL A 39 -4.75 9.61 20.00
CA VAL A 39 -4.19 9.86 18.66
C VAL A 39 -3.57 8.58 18.10
N VAL A 40 -2.84 7.82 18.92
CA VAL A 40 -2.25 6.54 18.50
C VAL A 40 -3.35 5.56 18.10
N GLU A 41 -4.37 5.36 18.95
CA GLU A 41 -5.51 4.48 18.67
C GLU A 41 -6.18 4.84 17.33
N TYR A 42 -6.52 6.12 17.15
CA TYR A 42 -7.14 6.58 15.91
C TYR A 42 -6.22 6.47 14.69
N ALA A 43 -4.93 6.73 14.85
CA ALA A 43 -3.96 6.58 13.77
C ALA A 43 -3.85 5.11 13.33
N GLU A 44 -3.85 4.16 14.26
CA GLU A 44 -3.86 2.73 13.98
C GLU A 44 -5.12 2.31 13.22
N GLU A 45 -6.30 2.76 13.67
CA GLU A 45 -7.57 2.54 12.96
C GLU A 45 -7.55 3.11 11.54
N LEU A 46 -7.05 4.34 11.37
CA LEU A 46 -6.91 4.98 10.06
C LEU A 46 -5.95 4.20 9.15
N ILE A 47 -4.84 3.70 9.70
CA ILE A 47 -3.90 2.87 8.95
C ILE A 47 -4.59 1.56 8.52
N ALA A 48 -5.30 0.90 9.42
CA ALA A 48 -6.06 -0.32 9.11
C ALA A 48 -7.09 -0.05 7.99
N TYR A 49 -7.85 1.04 8.10
CA TYR A 49 -8.83 1.45 7.10
C TYR A 49 -8.19 1.74 5.74
N LYS A 50 -7.10 2.51 5.70
CA LYS A 50 -6.40 2.90 4.46
C LYS A 50 -5.61 1.75 3.82
N SER A 51 -5.18 0.78 4.61
CA SER A 51 -4.42 -0.39 4.13
C SER A 51 -5.28 -1.62 3.83
N ARG A 52 -6.61 -1.53 3.95
CA ARG A 52 -7.52 -2.63 3.66
C ARG A 52 -7.32 -3.17 2.23
N PRO A 53 -7.44 -4.49 2.02
CA PRO A 53 -7.32 -5.07 0.69
C PRO A 53 -8.35 -4.46 -0.27
N VAL A 54 -8.02 -4.43 -1.56
CA VAL A 54 -9.00 -4.10 -2.60
C VAL A 54 -9.87 -5.34 -2.77
N SER A 55 -11.13 -5.28 -2.32
CA SER A 55 -12.10 -6.35 -2.57
C SER A 55 -12.47 -6.34 -4.06
N ALA A 56 -12.63 -7.53 -4.65
CA ALA A 56 -13.13 -7.68 -6.02
C ALA A 56 -14.54 -7.08 -6.21
N GLU A 57 -15.30 -6.92 -5.12
CA GLU A 57 -16.68 -6.41 -5.15
C GLU A 57 -16.81 -4.88 -5.30
N ALA A 58 -15.70 -4.12 -5.27
CA ALA A 58 -15.76 -2.66 -5.21
C ALA A 58 -15.63 -1.94 -6.57
N ASP A 59 -15.39 -2.64 -7.68
CA ASP A 59 -15.43 -2.04 -9.02
C ASP A 59 -15.58 -3.14 -10.11
N SER A 60 -16.80 -3.24 -10.66
CA SER A 60 -17.18 -3.85 -11.96
C SER A 60 -17.09 -5.37 -12.18
N THR A 61 -18.29 -5.96 -12.29
CA THR A 61 -18.76 -6.92 -13.32
C THR A 61 -17.91 -8.17 -13.66
N ASP A 62 -18.44 -9.31 -13.19
CA ASP A 62 -18.48 -10.66 -13.81
C ASP A 62 -17.15 -11.29 -14.31
N GLY A 63 -16.72 -12.39 -13.68
CA GLY A 63 -15.63 -13.23 -14.21
C GLY A 63 -15.03 -14.27 -13.24
N GLU A 64 -15.71 -15.40 -13.14
CA GLU A 64 -15.31 -16.77 -12.74
C GLU A 64 -14.08 -17.05 -11.84
N ALA A 65 -14.40 -17.83 -10.80
CA ALA A 65 -13.49 -18.54 -9.91
C ALA A 65 -12.64 -19.61 -10.63
N GLY A 66 -11.34 -19.66 -10.33
CA GLY A 66 -10.45 -20.71 -10.81
C GLY A 66 -9.36 -21.07 -9.81
N GLY A 67 -9.47 -22.28 -9.26
CA GLY A 67 -8.35 -23.16 -8.91
C GLY A 67 -7.52 -22.81 -7.67
N SER A 68 -7.86 -23.43 -6.55
CA SER A 68 -7.07 -23.50 -5.32
C SER A 68 -5.93 -24.50 -5.46
N GLU A 69 -4.70 -24.03 -5.55
CA GLU A 69 -3.48 -24.78 -5.21
C GLU A 69 -2.78 -24.00 -4.09
N THR A 70 -2.25 -24.70 -3.09
CA THR A 70 -1.86 -24.13 -1.80
C THR A 70 -0.66 -23.20 -1.94
N VAL A 71 -0.94 -21.91 -2.06
CA VAL A 71 0.07 -20.84 -2.06
C VAL A 71 0.73 -20.78 -0.68
N GLU A 72 2.05 -20.91 -0.60
CA GLU A 72 2.81 -20.74 0.67
C GLU A 72 2.69 -19.31 1.25
N THR A 73 2.23 -18.35 0.45
CA THR A 73 2.05 -16.94 0.82
C THR A 73 0.64 -16.44 0.51
N LEU A 74 -0.09 -16.08 1.57
CA LEU A 74 -1.51 -15.78 1.52
C LEU A 74 -1.85 -14.57 0.60
N PRO A 75 -2.99 -14.58 -0.11
CA PRO A 75 -3.49 -13.43 -0.88
C PRO A 75 -3.58 -12.17 -0.01
N GLN A 76 -3.49 -10.97 -0.62
CA GLN A 76 -3.42 -9.67 0.10
C GLN A 76 -4.45 -9.51 1.24
N LYS A 77 -5.64 -10.08 1.07
CA LYS A 77 -6.73 -10.05 2.07
C LYS A 77 -6.43 -10.79 3.37
N GLU A 78 -5.56 -11.79 3.33
CA GLU A 78 -5.20 -12.67 4.43
C GLU A 78 -3.87 -12.25 5.10
N GLN A 79 -3.22 -11.20 4.59
CA GLN A 79 -1.97 -10.65 5.13
C GLN A 79 -2.21 -9.67 6.28
N SER A 80 -1.28 -9.64 7.24
CA SER A 80 -1.26 -8.66 8.34
C SER A 80 -1.07 -7.23 7.80
N THR A 81 -1.50 -6.22 8.57
CA THR A 81 -1.33 -4.81 8.20
C THR A 81 0.13 -4.47 7.89
N GLN A 82 1.07 -4.96 8.69
CA GLN A 82 2.50 -4.71 8.48
C GLN A 82 3.01 -5.35 7.19
N GLU A 83 2.61 -6.60 6.89
CA GLU A 83 2.99 -7.29 5.66
C GLU A 83 2.45 -6.55 4.44
N ARG A 84 1.18 -6.10 4.49
CA ARG A 84 0.58 -5.30 3.42
C ARG A 84 1.33 -4.00 3.18
N GLN A 85 1.77 -3.32 4.24
CA GLN A 85 2.57 -2.10 4.10
C GLN A 85 3.93 -2.36 3.44
N ARG A 86 4.60 -3.46 3.78
CA ARG A 86 5.87 -3.87 3.17
C ARG A 86 5.69 -4.16 1.68
N ARG A 87 4.75 -5.04 1.33
CA ARG A 87 4.43 -5.40 -0.06
C ARG A 87 4.02 -4.21 -0.90
N ARG A 88 3.25 -3.27 -0.32
CA ARG A 88 2.90 -2.02 -0.99
C ARG A 88 4.13 -1.19 -1.37
N LYS A 89 5.09 -1.03 -0.45
CA LYS A 89 6.34 -0.30 -0.73
C LYS A 89 7.14 -1.01 -1.84
N GLU A 90 7.20 -2.34 -1.81
CA GLU A 90 7.85 -3.15 -2.86
C GLU A 90 7.20 -2.87 -4.24
N ILE A 91 5.89 -3.05 -4.41
CA ILE A 91 5.24 -2.88 -5.73
C ILE A 91 5.27 -1.42 -6.25
N GLU A 92 5.29 -0.43 -5.36
CA GLU A 92 5.44 0.99 -5.70
C GLU A 92 6.84 1.31 -6.26
N THR A 93 7.87 0.66 -5.73
CA THR A 93 9.27 0.88 -6.10
C THR A 93 9.77 -0.05 -7.21
N MET A 94 9.15 -1.22 -7.38
CA MET A 94 9.46 -2.16 -8.46
C MET A 94 9.40 -1.52 -9.85
N SER A 95 10.40 -1.83 -10.67
CA SER A 95 10.46 -1.43 -12.06
C SER A 95 9.38 -2.11 -12.91
N LYS A 96 9.15 -1.57 -14.10
CA LYS A 96 8.22 -2.18 -15.07
C LYS A 96 8.67 -3.58 -15.48
N ALA A 97 9.98 -3.79 -15.70
CA ALA A 97 10.51 -5.08 -16.14
C ALA A 97 10.32 -6.16 -15.07
N GLU A 98 10.63 -5.85 -13.81
CA GLU A 98 10.43 -6.77 -12.68
C GLU A 98 8.95 -7.16 -12.54
N ARG A 99 8.02 -6.19 -12.65
CA ARG A 99 6.57 -6.51 -12.61
C ARG A 99 6.09 -7.38 -13.77
N ILE A 100 6.71 -7.25 -14.95
CA ILE A 100 6.37 -8.08 -16.11
C ILE A 100 6.86 -9.52 -15.91
N ALA A 101 8.02 -9.69 -15.29
CA ALA A 101 8.62 -11.00 -15.05
C ALA A 101 7.87 -11.85 -14.00
N LEU A 102 7.10 -11.21 -13.11
CA LEU A 102 6.32 -11.93 -12.10
C LEU A 102 5.16 -12.73 -12.71
N SER A 103 4.86 -13.88 -12.12
CA SER A 103 3.64 -14.63 -12.42
C SER A 103 2.39 -13.95 -11.82
N ASP A 104 1.21 -14.38 -12.26
CA ASP A 104 -0.06 -13.91 -11.68
C ASP A 104 -0.15 -14.23 -10.19
N GLU A 105 0.36 -15.39 -9.79
CA GLU A 105 0.41 -15.82 -8.40
C GLU A 105 1.34 -14.94 -7.57
N GLU A 106 2.51 -14.60 -8.09
CA GLU A 106 3.43 -13.69 -7.41
C GLU A 106 2.87 -12.28 -7.30
N LEU A 107 2.14 -11.80 -8.31
CA LEU A 107 1.47 -10.50 -8.28
C LEU A 107 0.33 -10.45 -7.25
N ARG A 108 -0.35 -11.57 -6.99
CA ARG A 108 -1.42 -11.67 -5.97
C ARG A 108 -0.95 -11.39 -4.54
N LYS A 109 0.37 -11.48 -4.30
CA LYS A 109 0.99 -11.11 -3.02
C LYS A 109 0.96 -9.60 -2.78
N TYR A 110 0.92 -8.81 -3.85
CA TYR A 110 0.97 -7.35 -3.81
C TYR A 110 -0.40 -6.69 -3.98
N GLY A 111 -1.32 -7.35 -4.68
CA GLY A 111 -2.63 -6.81 -5.00
C GLY A 111 -3.48 -7.76 -5.84
N THR A 112 -4.68 -7.33 -6.20
CA THR A 112 -5.56 -8.10 -7.11
C THR A 112 -4.99 -8.05 -8.53
N VAL A 113 -4.96 -9.20 -9.22
CA VAL A 113 -4.55 -9.26 -10.62
C VAL A 113 -5.78 -9.06 -11.50
N GLU A 114 -5.76 -8.02 -12.34
CA GLU A 114 -6.81 -7.73 -13.30
C GLU A 114 -6.28 -7.83 -14.73
N ILE A 115 -7.07 -8.45 -15.59
CA ILE A 115 -6.80 -8.55 -17.02
C ILE A 115 -7.71 -7.56 -17.74
N ARG A 116 -7.13 -6.57 -18.41
CA ARG A 116 -7.88 -5.52 -19.11
C ARG A 116 -7.63 -5.58 -20.62
N LYS A 117 -8.70 -5.40 -21.38
CA LYS A 117 -8.67 -5.08 -22.81
C LYS A 117 -9.00 -3.59 -22.96
N LEU A 118 -8.19 -2.83 -23.68
CA LEU A 118 -8.29 -1.38 -23.77
C LEU A 118 -8.74 -0.95 -25.16
N ASP A 119 -9.80 -0.14 -25.22
CA ASP A 119 -10.25 0.47 -26.46
C ASP A 119 -9.51 1.79 -26.73
N CYS A 120 -8.88 1.89 -27.90
CA CYS A 120 -7.96 2.96 -28.29
C CYS A 120 -8.62 4.15 -29.03
N GLY A 121 -9.94 4.22 -29.08
CA GLY A 121 -10.68 5.28 -29.77
C GLY A 121 -10.72 5.13 -31.30
N PRO A 122 -11.42 6.05 -32.00
CA PRO A 122 -11.68 5.96 -33.43
C PRO A 122 -10.38 6.09 -34.26
N GLY A 123 -10.17 5.16 -35.20
CA GLY A 123 -8.97 5.10 -36.06
C GLY A 123 -7.98 3.98 -35.71
N CYS A 124 -8.22 3.25 -34.62
CA CYS A 124 -7.41 2.11 -34.20
C CYS A 124 -7.79 0.84 -35.00
N LYS A 125 -6.84 0.23 -35.73
CA LYS A 125 -7.11 -0.91 -36.62
C LYS A 125 -7.23 -2.27 -35.92
N GLN A 126 -6.76 -2.38 -34.68
CA GLN A 126 -6.71 -3.65 -33.93
C GLN A 126 -7.18 -3.41 -32.48
N CYS A 127 -8.44 -3.00 -32.36
CA CYS A 127 -9.14 -2.73 -31.11
C CYS A 127 -10.08 -3.91 -30.78
N PRO A 128 -10.25 -4.31 -29.51
CA PRO A 128 -9.54 -3.84 -28.31
C PRO A 128 -8.09 -4.34 -28.23
N HIS A 129 -7.22 -3.52 -27.64
CA HIS A 129 -5.83 -3.90 -27.35
C HIS A 129 -5.72 -4.72 -26.08
N GLY A 130 -4.78 -5.67 -26.07
CA GLY A 130 -4.53 -6.54 -24.92
C GLY A 130 -4.59 -8.02 -25.32
N PRO A 131 -4.86 -8.93 -24.38
CA PRO A 131 -5.13 -8.66 -22.98
C PRO A 131 -3.88 -8.17 -22.22
N TYR A 132 -4.05 -7.22 -21.31
CA TYR A 132 -3.00 -6.67 -20.47
C TYR A 132 -3.23 -7.01 -19.01
N ARG A 133 -2.17 -7.40 -18.31
CA ARG A 133 -2.18 -7.71 -16.89
C ARG A 133 -1.85 -6.48 -16.05
N TYR A 134 -2.61 -6.26 -14.98
CA TYR A 134 -2.40 -5.21 -14.01
C TYR A 134 -2.43 -5.78 -12.59
N CYS A 135 -1.58 -5.26 -11.71
CA CYS A 135 -1.69 -5.48 -10.27
C CYS A 135 -2.35 -4.25 -9.64
N VAL A 136 -3.49 -4.46 -8.99
CA VAL A 136 -4.36 -3.44 -8.40
C VAL A 136 -4.25 -3.48 -6.88
N TYR A 137 -3.90 -2.36 -6.26
CA TYR A 137 -3.61 -2.28 -4.82
C TYR A 137 -3.93 -0.89 -4.26
N ARG A 138 -3.95 -0.75 -2.92
CA ARG A 138 -3.99 0.57 -2.27
C ARG A 138 -2.60 1.14 -2.08
N ASN A 139 -2.36 2.32 -2.62
CA ASN A 139 -1.08 3.02 -2.49
C ASN A 139 -0.84 3.55 -1.06
N SER A 140 0.32 4.16 -0.83
CA SER A 140 0.71 4.73 0.46
C SER A 140 -0.28 5.75 1.03
N LYS A 141 -1.12 6.36 0.20
CA LYS A 141 -2.21 7.28 0.61
C LYS A 141 -3.54 6.58 0.92
N GLY A 142 -3.64 5.27 0.65
CA GLY A 142 -4.86 4.47 0.79
C GLY A 142 -5.78 4.51 -0.43
N THR A 143 -5.35 5.11 -1.54
CA THR A 143 -6.11 5.20 -2.80
C THR A 143 -5.88 3.93 -3.63
N VAL A 144 -6.94 3.40 -4.24
CA VAL A 144 -6.83 2.28 -5.19
C VAL A 144 -6.09 2.75 -6.44
N THR A 145 -5.06 2.01 -6.84
CA THR A 145 -4.28 2.26 -8.05
C THR A 145 -3.92 0.95 -8.72
N SER A 146 -3.44 1.02 -9.96
CA SER A 146 -3.02 -0.16 -10.72
C SER A 146 -1.66 0.08 -11.36
N LYS A 147 -0.84 -0.97 -11.42
CA LYS A 147 0.43 -0.97 -12.14
C LYS A 147 0.41 -2.04 -13.23
N TYR A 148 0.80 -1.65 -14.44
CA TYR A 148 0.94 -2.57 -15.56
C TYR A 148 1.99 -3.64 -15.25
N ALA A 149 1.63 -4.88 -15.56
CA ALA A 149 2.41 -6.07 -15.27
C ALA A 149 2.54 -7.00 -16.50
N GLY A 150 2.33 -6.50 -17.72
CA GLY A 150 2.63 -7.25 -18.95
C GLY A 150 1.45 -7.45 -19.88
N LYS A 151 1.72 -8.01 -21.06
CA LYS A 151 0.71 -8.44 -22.04
C LYS A 151 0.60 -9.95 -21.96
N LEU A 152 -0.63 -10.47 -21.95
CA LEU A 152 -0.85 -11.91 -22.00
C LEU A 152 -0.66 -12.42 -23.44
N GLY A 153 0.05 -13.54 -23.59
CA GLY A 153 0.34 -14.17 -24.88
C GLY A 153 1.51 -13.57 -25.68
N SER A 154 2.37 -12.79 -25.03
CA SER A 154 3.72 -12.49 -25.55
C SER A 154 4.73 -13.37 -24.82
N GLU A 155 4.83 -14.63 -25.26
CA GLU A 155 5.99 -15.50 -25.00
C GLU A 155 7.09 -15.23 -26.05
#